data_AF-A0A931N167-F1
#
_entry.id   AF-A0A931N167-F1
#
_cell.length_a   1.000
_cell.length_b   1.000
_cell.length_c   1.000
_cell.angle_alpha   90.00
_cell.angle_beta   90.00
_cell.angle_gamma   90.00
#
_symmetry.space_group_name_H-M   'P 1'
#
loop_
_entity.id
_entity.type
_entity.pdbx_description
1 polymer ?
#
loop_
_entity_poly.entity_id
_entity_poly.type
_entity_poly.pdbx_seq_one_letter_code
_entity_poly.pdbx_strand_id
1 'polypeptide(L)'
;MKALLRRLGEASASDRYRRAGFAAMIALVTFVACLSFWPRDRSFIVETETNGVEIAFDRQASSLWRLPRSIVCVRRPRALRTAPPAPHDAVCDARLFAAFETEAAEIAWPPGSRVNVSRHGRDAPLIVRVVDQPPGGDAGSAGSATVRGETLSAGSLVIVRATDWADSGALVFSGTVVAGSVPSAGARDLLIRGRYEIREQLLLRGDRPVRIAEGDLLPGDQVAITTRDGRASRPVIGFLTQRDAGGEAGGLQAVMYSPLGDTGMTIDRLGTEQTIIGASWFDRATSDPLLIGLTALLAFVLAAYELLSRLWPERSDAADGACKSVRGTATCPTFQQSDDRGAIPEAASAAADAPVAPSDATR
;
A
#
# COMPACT_ATOMS: atom_id res chain seq x y z
N MET A 1 -45.07 -19.85 -45.52
CA MET A 1 -45.04 -19.25 -44.17
C MET A 1 -45.16 -20.29 -43.03
N LYS A 2 -46.20 -21.16 -42.98
CA LYS A 2 -46.29 -22.26 -41.98
C LYS A 2 -45.08 -23.22 -41.97
N ALA A 3 -44.52 -23.54 -43.14
CA ALA A 3 -43.31 -24.38 -43.24
C ALA A 3 -42.03 -23.65 -42.78
N LEU A 4 -42.00 -22.32 -42.84
CA LEU A 4 -40.87 -21.49 -42.42
C LEU A 4 -40.89 -21.28 -40.89
N LEU A 5 -42.09 -21.20 -40.29
CA LEU A 5 -42.28 -21.20 -38.84
C LEU A 5 -42.04 -22.59 -38.21
N ARG A 6 -42.26 -23.69 -38.93
CA ARG A 6 -41.91 -25.05 -38.46
C ARG A 6 -40.39 -25.29 -38.46
N ARG A 7 -39.68 -24.80 -39.48
CA ARG A 7 -38.21 -24.88 -39.54
C ARG A 7 -37.48 -24.00 -38.52
N LEU A 8 -38.11 -22.96 -38.00
CA LEU A 8 -37.56 -22.12 -36.93
C LEU A 8 -37.78 -22.72 -35.52
N GLY A 9 -38.66 -23.73 -35.38
CA GLY A 9 -38.97 -24.38 -34.09
C GLY A 9 -38.06 -25.57 -33.73
N GLU A 10 -37.25 -26.05 -34.68
CA GLU A 10 -36.35 -27.20 -34.51
C GLU A 10 -34.88 -26.77 -34.43
N ALA A 11 -34.60 -25.62 -33.82
CA ALA A 11 -33.29 -25.44 -33.22
C ALA A 11 -33.12 -26.58 -32.20
N SER A 12 -32.27 -27.56 -32.54
CA SER A 12 -32.13 -28.79 -31.79
C SER A 12 -31.86 -28.46 -30.32
N ALA A 13 -32.40 -29.26 -29.41
CA ALA A 13 -32.17 -29.05 -27.98
C ALA A 13 -30.67 -28.92 -27.64
N SER A 14 -29.80 -29.62 -28.40
CA SER A 14 -28.34 -29.53 -28.27
C SER A 14 -27.77 -28.13 -28.50
N ASP A 15 -28.32 -27.38 -29.47
CA ASP A 15 -27.87 -26.01 -29.77
C ASP A 15 -28.21 -25.03 -28.64
N ARG A 16 -29.35 -25.26 -27.96
CA ARG A 16 -29.74 -24.48 -26.78
C ARG A 16 -28.82 -24.75 -25.59
N TYR A 17 -28.45 -26.01 -25.34
CA TYR A 17 -27.54 -26.36 -24.23
C TYR A 17 -26.13 -25.81 -24.43
N ARG A 18 -25.57 -25.86 -25.65
CA ARG A 18 -24.25 -25.28 -25.95
C ARG A 18 -24.24 -23.76 -25.73
N ARG A 19 -25.25 -23.04 -26.22
CA ARG A 19 -25.37 -21.59 -26.03
C ARG A 19 -25.54 -21.22 -24.55
N ALA A 20 -26.36 -21.98 -23.81
CA ALA A 20 -26.55 -21.75 -22.38
C ALA A 20 -25.27 -21.98 -21.57
N GLY A 21 -24.53 -23.06 -21.84
CA GLY A 21 -23.26 -23.35 -21.18
C GLY A 21 -22.19 -22.28 -21.44
N PHE A 22 -22.05 -21.85 -22.70
CA PHE A 22 -21.13 -20.78 -23.06
C PHE A 22 -21.50 -19.44 -22.40
N ALA A 23 -22.78 -19.08 -22.39
CA ALA A 23 -23.25 -17.87 -21.73
C ALA A 23 -23.00 -17.91 -20.21
N ALA A 24 -23.25 -19.04 -19.55
CA ALA A 24 -22.97 -19.22 -18.12
C ALA A 24 -21.46 -19.08 -17.81
N MET A 25 -20.61 -19.62 -18.67
CA MET A 25 -19.16 -19.49 -18.55
C MET A 25 -18.69 -18.04 -18.69
N ILE A 26 -19.19 -17.30 -19.70
CA ILE A 26 -18.89 -15.87 -19.86
C ILE A 26 -19.36 -15.09 -18.64
N ALA A 27 -20.58 -15.35 -18.16
CA ALA A 27 -21.13 -14.69 -16.99
C ALA A 27 -20.26 -14.94 -15.74
N LEU A 28 -19.79 -16.18 -15.54
CA LEU A 28 -18.91 -16.54 -14.44
C LEU A 28 -17.54 -15.83 -14.54
N VAL A 29 -16.90 -15.85 -15.71
CA VAL A 29 -15.62 -15.15 -15.93
C VAL A 29 -15.76 -13.64 -15.71
N THR A 30 -16.85 -13.06 -16.23
CA THR A 30 -17.15 -11.63 -16.06
C THR A 30 -17.37 -11.29 -14.59
N PHE A 31 -18.12 -12.13 -13.86
CA PHE A 31 -18.36 -11.95 -12.43
C PHE A 31 -17.05 -11.98 -11.63
N VAL A 32 -16.16 -12.94 -11.91
CA VAL A 32 -14.85 -13.05 -11.26
C VAL A 32 -13.97 -11.83 -11.58
N ALA A 33 -13.95 -11.38 -12.84
CA ALA A 33 -13.24 -10.18 -13.23
C ALA A 33 -13.79 -8.96 -12.47
N CYS A 34 -15.10 -8.74 -12.47
CA CYS A 34 -15.74 -7.65 -11.74
C CYS A 34 -15.38 -7.68 -10.25
N LEU A 35 -15.42 -8.84 -9.59
CA LEU A 35 -15.03 -8.98 -8.19
C LEU A 35 -13.55 -8.65 -7.92
N SER A 36 -12.67 -8.91 -8.89
CA SER A 36 -11.22 -8.68 -8.79
C SER A 36 -10.85 -7.20 -8.99
N PHE A 37 -11.54 -6.52 -9.90
CA PHE A 37 -11.31 -5.10 -10.22
C PHE A 37 -12.12 -4.13 -9.34
N TRP A 38 -13.05 -4.61 -8.52
CA TRP A 38 -13.83 -3.74 -7.64
C TRP A 38 -12.92 -2.99 -6.64
N PRO A 39 -13.08 -1.66 -6.49
CA PRO A 39 -12.32 -0.88 -5.52
C PRO A 39 -12.74 -1.27 -4.09
N ARG A 40 -11.77 -1.53 -3.21
CA ARG A 40 -12.04 -1.91 -1.83
C ARG A 40 -11.29 -1.01 -0.86
N ASP A 41 -11.82 -0.91 0.35
CA ASP A 41 -11.20 -0.16 1.42
C ASP A 41 -9.93 -0.86 1.90
N ARG A 42 -8.89 -0.05 2.09
CA ARG A 42 -7.55 -0.50 2.47
C ARG A 42 -7.13 0.18 3.75
N SER A 43 -6.30 -0.50 4.51
CA SER A 43 -5.57 0.01 5.66
C SER A 43 -4.10 -0.28 5.48
N PHE A 44 -3.26 0.63 5.94
CA PHE A 44 -1.80 0.52 5.90
C PHE A 44 -1.29 0.43 7.32
N ILE A 45 -0.33 -0.46 7.54
CA ILE A 45 0.53 -0.45 8.73
C ILE A 45 1.92 -0.12 8.22
N VAL A 46 2.53 0.90 8.79
CA VAL A 46 3.89 1.30 8.44
C VAL A 46 4.70 1.34 9.73
N GLU A 47 5.77 0.56 9.74
CA GLU A 47 6.74 0.51 10.84
C GLU A 47 8.07 1.02 10.33
N THR A 48 8.52 2.16 10.85
CA THR A 48 9.76 2.80 10.41
C THR A 48 10.70 3.04 11.56
N GLU A 49 11.98 2.99 11.24
CA GLU A 49 13.04 3.57 12.04
C GLU A 49 13.55 4.80 11.30
N THR A 50 13.54 5.95 11.95
CA THR A 50 13.84 7.23 11.33
C THR A 50 14.50 8.17 12.32
N ASN A 51 15.29 9.12 11.83
CA ASN A 51 15.83 10.19 12.65
C ASN A 51 14.78 11.28 12.93
N GLY A 52 13.69 11.33 12.17
CA GLY A 52 12.63 12.31 12.37
C GLY A 52 11.29 11.95 11.75
N VAL A 53 10.23 12.51 12.34
CA VAL A 53 8.83 12.37 11.94
C VAL A 53 8.15 13.72 12.05
N GLU A 54 7.42 14.12 11.01
CA GLU A 54 6.48 15.25 11.09
C GLU A 54 5.07 14.73 11.35
N ILE A 55 4.42 15.27 12.38
CA ILE A 55 3.06 14.91 12.79
C ILE A 55 2.20 16.17 12.74
N ALA A 56 1.09 16.12 12.00
CA ALA A 56 0.05 17.13 12.06
C ALA A 56 -1.22 16.53 12.70
N PHE A 57 -1.55 16.99 13.90
CA PHE A 57 -2.59 16.42 14.76
C PHE A 57 -4.00 16.74 14.25
N ASP A 58 -4.90 15.77 14.27
CA ASP A 58 -6.29 15.92 13.80
C ASP A 58 -7.34 15.75 14.93
N ARG A 59 -6.98 15.10 16.04
CA ARG A 59 -7.86 14.79 17.17
C ARG A 59 -7.18 15.04 18.51
N GLN A 60 -7.95 15.55 19.48
CA GLN A 60 -7.43 15.93 20.81
C GLN A 60 -7.33 14.74 21.80
N ALA A 61 -8.19 13.72 21.70
CA ALA A 61 -8.28 12.67 22.72
C ALA A 61 -7.07 11.71 22.76
N SER A 62 -6.26 11.68 21.70
CA SER A 62 -5.10 10.78 21.56
C SER A 62 -3.79 11.56 21.36
N SER A 63 -3.75 12.83 21.78
CA SER A 63 -2.63 13.74 21.56
C SER A 63 -2.07 14.36 22.85
N LEU A 64 -2.32 13.72 24.00
CA LEU A 64 -1.76 14.10 25.28
C LEU A 64 -0.42 13.38 25.51
N TRP A 65 0.68 14.12 25.48
CA TRP A 65 2.01 13.59 25.74
C TRP A 65 2.43 13.89 27.16
N ARG A 66 2.87 12.86 27.88
CA ARG A 66 3.51 12.97 29.19
C ARG A 66 4.99 12.73 29.02
N LEU A 67 5.74 13.81 28.96
CA LEU A 67 7.18 13.79 28.83
C LEU A 67 7.78 13.85 30.24
N PRO A 68 8.79 13.04 30.54
CA PRO A 68 9.50 13.09 31.82
C PRO A 68 10.38 14.35 31.88
N ARG A 69 11.45 14.30 32.69
CA ARG A 69 12.42 15.39 32.83
C ARG A 69 12.80 15.98 31.47
N SER A 70 12.40 17.22 31.25
CA SER A 70 12.49 17.88 29.95
C SER A 70 12.81 19.36 30.09
N ILE A 71 13.49 19.88 29.08
CA ILE A 71 13.79 21.30 28.92
C ILE A 71 12.85 21.84 27.86
N VAL A 72 12.01 22.80 28.23
CA VAL A 72 11.10 23.48 27.30
C VAL A 72 11.70 24.82 26.92
N CYS A 73 12.10 24.97 25.66
CA CYS A 73 12.52 26.24 25.07
C CYS A 73 11.31 26.93 24.41
N VAL A 74 10.65 27.84 25.12
CA VAL A 74 9.57 28.65 24.56
C VAL A 74 10.16 29.75 23.68
N ARG A 75 9.78 29.81 22.41
CA ARG A 75 10.33 30.82 21.49
C ARG A 75 9.83 32.21 21.85
N ARG A 76 10.77 33.16 21.97
CA ARG A 76 10.45 34.56 22.20
C ARG A 76 9.94 35.21 20.91
N PRO A 77 8.95 36.12 20.99
CA PRO A 77 8.50 36.88 19.82
C PRO A 77 9.61 37.74 19.19
N ARG A 78 10.57 38.21 20.01
CA ARG A 78 11.73 38.99 19.57
C ARG A 78 12.99 38.53 20.31
N ALA A 79 14.11 38.53 19.59
CA ALA A 79 15.40 38.16 20.17
C ALA A 79 15.86 39.21 21.19
N LEU A 80 16.32 38.76 22.36
CA LEU A 80 16.93 39.60 23.38
C LEU A 80 18.40 39.85 23.01
N ARG A 81 18.67 41.04 22.45
CA ARG A 81 20.03 41.43 22.02
C ARG A 81 21.03 41.56 23.18
N THR A 82 20.54 41.79 24.39
CA THR A 82 21.35 42.01 25.59
C THR A 82 21.71 40.71 26.32
N ALA A 83 21.06 39.59 26.00
CA ALA A 83 21.40 38.31 26.61
C ALA A 83 22.73 37.79 26.03
N PRO A 84 23.60 37.20 26.87
CA PRO A 84 24.85 36.62 26.39
C PRO A 84 24.56 35.51 25.37
N PRO A 85 25.42 35.33 24.36
CA PRO A 85 25.31 34.18 23.48
C PRO A 85 25.38 32.90 24.31
N ALA A 86 24.52 31.95 24.00
CA ALA A 86 24.54 30.68 24.70
C ALA A 86 25.85 29.93 24.39
N PRO A 87 26.38 29.14 25.34
CA PRO A 87 27.47 28.22 25.07
C PRO A 87 27.19 27.37 23.82
N HIS A 88 28.23 26.93 23.10
CA HIS A 88 28.07 26.14 21.88
C HIS A 88 27.21 24.87 22.06
N ASP A 89 27.13 24.35 23.28
CA ASP A 89 26.40 23.12 23.62
C ASP A 89 25.02 23.40 24.26
N ALA A 90 24.65 24.66 24.45
CA ALA A 90 23.37 25.01 25.05
C ALA A 90 22.22 24.78 24.06
N VAL A 91 21.29 23.90 24.44
CA VAL A 91 20.18 23.49 23.57
C VAL A 91 19.17 24.63 23.34
N CYS A 92 19.00 25.53 24.32
CA CYS A 92 18.19 26.74 24.19
C CYS A 92 19.08 28.00 24.19
N ASP A 93 19.14 28.74 23.08
CA ASP A 93 19.78 30.07 23.08
C ASP A 93 18.93 31.07 23.88
N ALA A 94 19.43 31.57 25.01
CA ALA A 94 18.72 32.50 25.89
C ALA A 94 18.25 33.80 25.20
N ARG A 95 18.91 34.17 24.09
CA ARG A 95 18.50 35.31 23.25
C ARG A 95 17.19 35.02 22.52
N LEU A 96 16.97 33.78 22.11
CA LEU A 96 15.84 33.35 21.28
C LEU A 96 14.72 32.67 22.07
N PHE A 97 15.06 32.08 23.22
CA PHE A 97 14.17 31.23 23.99
C PHE A 97 14.07 31.67 25.46
N ALA A 98 12.92 31.40 26.06
CA ALA A 98 12.76 31.27 27.50
C ALA A 98 12.79 29.78 27.81
N ALA A 99 13.82 29.33 28.54
CA ALA A 99 14.02 27.94 28.86
C ALA A 99 13.52 27.63 30.27
N PHE A 100 12.80 26.53 30.42
CA PHE A 100 12.32 26.04 31.72
C PHE A 100 12.57 24.55 31.83
N GLU A 101 13.14 24.12 32.94
CA GLU A 101 13.22 22.72 33.28
C GLU A 101 11.92 22.28 33.95
N THR A 102 11.47 21.08 33.60
CA THR A 102 10.27 20.46 34.17
C THR A 102 10.60 19.01 34.53
N GLU A 103 10.13 18.56 35.69
CA GLU A 103 10.25 17.15 36.09
C GLU A 103 9.32 16.25 35.29
N ALA A 104 8.17 16.80 34.89
CA ALA A 104 7.24 16.20 33.96
C ALA A 104 6.51 17.32 33.20
N ALA A 105 6.49 17.22 31.87
CA ALA A 105 5.70 18.09 31.01
C ALA A 105 4.51 17.30 30.46
N GLU A 106 3.31 17.81 30.69
CA GLU A 106 2.09 17.30 30.07
C GLU A 106 1.69 18.27 28.96
N ILE A 107 1.68 17.79 27.72
CA ILE A 107 1.42 18.59 26.53
C ILE A 107 0.21 18.01 25.82
N ALA A 108 -0.89 18.77 25.80
CA ALA A 108 -2.05 18.45 24.96
C ALA A 108 -1.88 19.15 23.61
N TRP A 109 -1.68 18.39 22.54
CA TRP A 109 -1.59 18.98 21.19
C TRP A 109 -2.98 19.24 20.63
N PRO A 110 -3.36 20.50 20.35
CA PRO A 110 -4.65 20.79 19.74
C PRO A 110 -4.67 20.35 18.27
N PRO A 111 -5.85 20.01 17.72
CA PRO A 111 -6.03 19.78 16.29
C PRO A 111 -5.49 20.94 15.45
N GLY A 112 -4.79 20.62 14.36
CA GLY A 112 -4.10 21.58 13.51
C GLY A 112 -2.67 21.90 13.94
N SER A 113 -2.22 21.43 15.11
CA SER A 113 -0.80 21.52 15.48
C SER A 113 0.05 20.66 14.57
N ARG A 114 1.24 21.16 14.24
CA ARG A 114 2.25 20.45 13.48
C ARG A 114 3.56 20.45 14.26
N VAL A 115 4.10 19.27 14.49
CA VAL A 115 5.37 19.09 15.20
C VAL A 115 6.32 18.23 14.40
N ASN A 116 7.60 18.54 14.49
CA ASN A 116 8.67 17.68 14.02
C ASN A 116 9.32 17.04 15.25
N VAL A 117 9.30 15.71 15.33
CA VAL A 117 9.92 14.94 16.38
C VAL A 117 11.18 14.31 15.80
N SER A 118 12.34 14.60 16.37
CA SER A 118 13.63 14.13 15.87
C SER A 118 14.55 13.63 16.97
N ARG A 119 15.44 12.70 16.60
CA ARG A 119 16.52 12.19 17.43
C ARG A 119 17.66 11.71 16.54
N HIS A 120 18.82 12.37 16.65
CA HIS A 120 19.97 12.12 15.78
C HIS A 120 21.08 11.40 16.54
N GLY A 121 20.93 10.09 16.74
CA GLY A 121 21.92 9.26 17.43
C GLY A 121 21.40 8.58 18.70
N ARG A 122 22.20 7.68 19.25
CA ARG A 122 21.80 6.81 20.37
C ARG A 122 21.70 7.56 21.69
N ASP A 123 22.60 8.48 21.97
CA ASP A 123 22.56 9.25 23.23
C ASP A 123 21.99 10.65 23.02
N ALA A 124 21.58 10.97 21.78
CA ALA A 124 20.96 12.23 21.45
C ALA A 124 19.58 12.35 22.12
N PRO A 125 19.24 13.55 22.61
CA PRO A 125 17.93 13.79 23.18
C PRO A 125 16.85 13.67 22.10
N LEU A 126 15.63 13.37 22.54
CA LEU A 126 14.43 13.58 21.76
C LEU A 126 14.17 15.09 21.68
N ILE A 127 14.01 15.61 20.47
CA ILE A 127 13.68 17.01 20.21
C ILE A 127 12.31 17.06 19.56
N VAL A 128 11.36 17.71 20.22
CA VAL A 128 10.06 18.04 19.65
C VAL A 128 10.07 19.53 19.28
N ARG A 129 10.03 19.82 18.00
CA ARG A 129 9.95 21.19 17.47
C ARG A 129 8.52 21.48 17.04
N VAL A 130 7.94 22.56 17.56
CA VAL A 130 6.65 23.06 17.06
C VAL A 130 6.89 23.72 15.71
N VAL A 131 6.28 23.21 14.65
CA VAL A 131 6.37 23.77 13.30
C VAL A 131 5.28 24.82 13.13
N ASP A 132 4.05 24.47 13.47
CA ASP A 132 2.87 25.33 13.37
C ASP A 132 1.85 24.96 14.44
N GLN A 133 0.98 25.90 14.80
CA GLN A 133 -0.06 25.69 15.79
C GLN A 133 -1.24 26.64 15.56
N PRO A 134 -2.49 26.18 15.75
CA PRO A 134 -3.64 27.08 15.70
C PRO A 134 -3.44 28.26 16.66
N PRO A 135 -3.79 29.49 16.23
CA PRO A 135 -3.69 30.65 17.08
C PRO A 135 -4.58 30.44 18.31
N GLY A 136 -4.01 30.64 19.50
CA GLY A 136 -4.79 30.61 20.74
C GLY A 136 -5.80 31.76 20.73
N GLY A 137 -7.06 31.44 20.47
CA GLY A 137 -8.18 32.39 20.49
C GLY A 137 -9.16 32.08 21.64
N ASP A 138 -9.71 33.14 22.20
CA ASP A 138 -10.77 33.21 23.22
C ASP A 138 -11.50 31.89 23.54
N ALA A 139 -11.39 31.45 24.80
CA ALA A 139 -12.18 30.47 25.61
C ALA A 139 -12.91 29.26 24.96
N GLY A 140 -12.79 29.00 23.66
CA GLY A 140 -13.58 28.02 22.90
C GLY A 140 -12.97 27.62 21.55
N SER A 141 -11.87 28.24 21.10
CA SER A 141 -11.05 27.66 20.03
C SER A 141 -10.20 26.51 20.57
N ALA A 142 -9.79 25.56 19.71
CA ALA A 142 -8.84 24.50 20.07
C ALA A 142 -7.53 25.17 20.53
N GLY A 143 -7.43 25.41 21.84
CA GLY A 143 -6.43 26.29 22.43
C GLY A 143 -5.02 25.83 22.10
N SER A 144 -4.07 26.75 22.12
CA SER A 144 -2.66 26.44 21.90
C SER A 144 -2.11 25.41 22.90
N ALA A 145 -1.15 24.58 22.47
CA ALA A 145 -0.41 23.72 23.39
C ALA A 145 0.35 24.59 24.40
N THR A 146 0.24 24.25 25.69
CA THR A 146 0.88 24.98 26.78
C THR A 146 1.69 24.05 27.66
N VAL A 147 2.74 24.60 28.29
CA VAL A 147 3.51 23.94 29.35
C VAL A 147 3.68 24.92 30.50
N ARG A 148 3.21 24.55 31.70
CA ARG A 148 3.21 25.43 32.89
C ARG A 148 2.54 26.79 32.63
N GLY A 149 1.51 26.83 31.79
CA GLY A 149 0.78 28.05 31.41
C GLY A 149 1.43 28.87 30.29
N GLU A 150 2.64 28.51 29.84
CA GLU A 150 3.30 29.16 28.72
C GLU A 150 2.89 28.53 27.39
N THR A 151 2.52 29.34 26.42
CA THR A 151 2.12 28.89 25.07
C THR A 151 3.32 28.50 24.23
N LEU A 152 3.31 27.28 23.68
CA LEU A 152 4.30 26.83 22.73
C LEU A 152 4.01 27.42 21.34
N SER A 153 4.72 28.50 20.98
CA SER A 153 4.62 29.11 19.65
C SER A 153 5.48 28.39 18.60
N ALA A 154 5.23 28.65 17.32
CA ALA A 154 6.02 28.10 16.23
C ALA A 154 7.54 28.33 16.40
N GLY A 155 8.30 27.24 16.32
CA GLY A 155 9.74 27.18 16.56
C GLY A 155 10.14 26.93 18.01
N SER A 156 9.19 26.83 18.94
CA SER A 156 9.48 26.34 20.30
C SER A 156 9.97 24.89 20.28
N LEU A 157 10.77 24.53 21.28
CA LEU A 157 11.40 23.20 21.39
C LEU A 157 11.05 22.57 22.73
N VAL A 158 10.84 21.26 22.74
CA VAL A 158 10.81 20.43 23.95
C VAL A 158 11.89 19.37 23.81
N ILE A 159 12.80 19.34 24.75
CA ILE A 159 13.98 18.47 24.72
C ILE A 159 13.88 17.49 25.87
N VAL A 160 13.88 16.19 25.56
CA VAL A 160 13.86 15.11 26.54
C VAL A 160 15.15 14.33 26.40
N ARG A 161 15.89 14.13 27.50
CA ARG A 161 17.13 13.34 27.45
C ARG A 161 16.82 11.89 27.06
N ALA A 162 17.74 11.25 26.34
CA ALA A 162 17.58 9.88 25.87
C ALA A 162 17.25 8.91 27.02
N THR A 163 17.92 9.04 28.15
CA THR A 163 17.69 8.18 29.33
C THR A 163 16.29 8.38 29.92
N ASP A 164 15.82 9.62 30.00
CA ASP A 164 14.49 9.89 30.58
C ASP A 164 13.39 9.39 29.61
N TRP A 165 13.56 9.58 28.30
CA TRP A 165 12.57 9.13 27.31
C TRP A 165 12.40 7.61 27.29
N ALA A 166 13.50 6.86 27.41
CA ALA A 166 13.48 5.39 27.51
C ALA A 166 12.54 4.90 28.61
N ASP A 167 12.44 5.63 29.73
CA ASP A 167 11.60 5.28 30.87
C ASP A 167 10.11 5.67 30.70
N SER A 168 9.80 6.59 29.77
CA SER A 168 8.44 7.16 29.60
C SER A 168 7.51 6.37 28.68
N GLY A 169 8.04 5.39 27.95
CA GLY A 169 7.27 4.56 27.02
C GLY A 169 6.94 5.24 25.69
N ALA A 170 5.81 4.85 25.08
CA ALA A 170 5.45 5.23 23.73
C ALA A 170 4.67 6.56 23.67
N LEU A 171 5.03 7.46 22.74
CA LEU A 171 4.31 8.70 22.47
C LEU A 171 3.23 8.46 21.42
N VAL A 172 1.98 8.29 21.87
CA VAL A 172 0.83 8.03 20.99
C VAL A 172 0.43 9.31 20.25
N PHE A 173 0.02 9.18 18.98
CA PHE A 173 -0.50 10.29 18.18
C PHE A 173 -1.70 9.87 17.33
N SER A 174 -2.51 10.85 16.95
CA SER A 174 -3.50 10.78 15.87
C SER A 174 -3.37 12.01 15.00
N GLY A 175 -3.28 11.81 13.69
CA GLY A 175 -3.08 12.90 12.74
C GLY A 175 -2.53 12.41 11.42
N THR A 176 -2.08 13.30 10.57
CA THR A 176 -1.31 12.94 9.37
C THR A 176 0.17 12.87 9.72
N VAL A 177 0.89 11.88 9.19
CA VAL A 177 2.30 11.66 9.51
C VAL A 177 3.14 11.53 8.26
N VAL A 178 4.31 12.15 8.30
CA VAL A 178 5.39 11.98 7.32
C VAL A 178 6.61 11.46 8.08
N ALA A 179 7.04 10.25 7.77
CA ALA A 179 8.24 9.65 8.34
C ALA A 179 9.39 9.73 7.35
N GLY A 180 10.53 10.23 7.80
CA GLY A 180 11.68 10.41 6.93
C GLY A 180 11.66 11.74 6.17
N SER A 181 12.74 11.97 5.41
CA SER A 181 12.93 13.13 4.55
C SER A 181 13.83 12.72 3.40
N VAL A 182 13.56 13.25 2.20
CA VAL A 182 14.42 13.02 1.03
C VAL A 182 15.82 13.60 1.30
N PRO A 183 16.91 12.81 1.11
CA PRO A 183 18.26 13.27 1.34
C PRO A 183 18.57 14.52 0.52
N SER A 184 18.84 15.62 1.22
CA SER A 184 19.22 16.90 0.66
C SER A 184 20.25 17.58 1.56
N ALA A 185 20.89 18.64 1.08
CA ALA A 185 21.90 19.35 1.87
C ALA A 185 21.30 19.86 3.19
N GLY A 186 21.78 19.33 4.31
CA GLY A 186 21.30 19.67 5.64
C GLY A 186 20.08 18.88 6.13
N ALA A 187 19.57 17.91 5.36
CA ALA A 187 18.53 16.99 5.82
C ALA A 187 19.05 16.16 6.99
N ARG A 188 18.25 16.04 8.05
CA ARG A 188 18.60 15.28 9.26
C ARG A 188 17.58 14.20 9.60
N ASP A 189 16.35 14.34 9.12
CA ASP A 189 15.21 13.48 9.44
C ASP A 189 15.13 12.28 8.49
N LEU A 190 16.26 11.62 8.24
CA LEU A 190 16.33 10.51 7.29
C LEU A 190 15.65 9.26 7.84
N LEU A 191 14.90 8.57 6.98
CA LEU A 191 14.46 7.20 7.26
C LEU A 191 15.67 6.27 7.21
N ILE A 192 15.81 5.41 8.20
CA ILE A 192 16.92 4.46 8.33
C ILE A 192 16.53 3.13 7.70
N ARG A 193 15.34 2.63 8.05
CA ARG A 193 14.72 1.44 7.46
C ARG A 193 13.24 1.43 7.82
N GLY A 194 12.47 0.56 7.19
CA GLY A 194 11.11 0.30 7.61
C GLY A 194 10.48 -0.82 6.82
N ARG A 195 9.24 -1.14 7.16
CA ARG A 195 8.40 -2.06 6.44
C ARG A 195 6.98 -1.53 6.41
N TYR A 196 6.24 -1.91 5.38
CA TYR A 196 4.82 -1.62 5.28
C TYR A 196 4.03 -2.89 5.02
N GLU A 197 2.78 -2.87 5.48
CA GLU A 197 1.79 -3.91 5.26
C GLU A 197 0.51 -3.26 4.74
N ILE A 198 -0.01 -3.77 3.62
CA ILE A 198 -1.30 -3.38 3.08
C ILE A 198 -2.31 -4.45 3.47
N ARG A 199 -3.38 -4.04 4.17
CA ARG A 199 -4.52 -4.89 4.46
C ARG A 199 -5.78 -4.40 3.76
N GLU A 200 -6.60 -5.33 3.32
CA GLU A 200 -7.85 -5.04 2.60
C GLU A 200 -8.98 -5.92 3.15
N GLN A 201 -10.19 -5.37 3.17
CA GLN A 201 -11.39 -6.13 3.53
C GLN A 201 -11.89 -6.90 2.30
N LEU A 202 -11.94 -8.23 2.39
CA LEU A 202 -12.48 -9.08 1.32
C LEU A 202 -13.98 -9.33 1.55
N LEU A 203 -14.79 -9.18 0.50
CA LEU A 203 -16.26 -9.28 0.53
C LEU A 203 -16.80 -10.51 1.29
N LEU A 204 -16.12 -11.66 1.19
CA LEU A 204 -16.58 -12.94 1.73
C LEU A 204 -15.93 -13.31 3.08
N ARG A 205 -15.04 -12.47 3.62
CA ARG A 205 -14.39 -12.69 4.93
C ARG A 205 -14.93 -11.80 6.05
N GLY A 206 -15.97 -11.01 5.79
CA GLY A 206 -16.56 -10.11 6.77
C GLY A 206 -15.58 -9.01 7.20
N ASP A 207 -15.58 -8.64 8.48
CA ASP A 207 -14.84 -7.49 9.03
C ASP A 207 -13.36 -7.76 9.38
N ARG A 208 -12.80 -8.88 8.91
CA ARG A 208 -11.40 -9.24 9.18
C ARG A 208 -10.53 -8.86 7.99
N PRO A 209 -9.79 -7.74 8.05
CA PRO A 209 -8.90 -7.36 6.96
C PRO A 209 -7.77 -8.38 6.83
N VAL A 210 -7.41 -8.72 5.60
CA VAL A 210 -6.32 -9.65 5.30
C VAL A 210 -5.13 -8.89 4.73
N ARG A 211 -3.93 -9.35 5.04
CA ARG A 211 -2.70 -8.87 4.39
C ARG A 211 -2.72 -9.27 2.92
N ILE A 212 -2.58 -8.30 2.03
CA ILE A 212 -2.52 -8.51 0.59
C ILE A 212 -1.16 -8.20 -0.01
N ALA A 213 -0.40 -7.30 0.60
CA ALA A 213 0.95 -6.97 0.18
C ALA A 213 1.79 -6.52 1.38
N GLU A 214 3.08 -6.74 1.29
CA GLU A 214 4.08 -6.23 2.23
C GLU A 214 5.34 -5.85 1.47
N GLY A 215 6.16 -4.97 2.05
CA GLY A 215 7.43 -4.60 1.47
C GLY A 215 8.30 -3.80 2.43
N ASP A 216 9.56 -3.65 2.07
CA ASP A 216 10.56 -2.92 2.83
C ASP A 216 10.73 -1.49 2.31
N LEU A 217 11.09 -0.58 3.22
CA LEU A 217 11.41 0.81 2.96
C LEU A 217 12.92 1.00 3.03
N LEU A 218 13.48 1.78 2.10
CA LEU A 218 14.92 1.97 1.97
C LEU A 218 15.41 3.20 2.76
N PRO A 219 16.68 3.21 3.19
CA PRO A 219 17.27 4.39 3.80
C PRO A 219 17.11 5.63 2.91
N GLY A 220 16.65 6.73 3.50
CA GLY A 220 16.38 7.99 2.79
C GLY A 220 15.00 8.09 2.13
N ASP A 221 14.15 7.07 2.21
CA ASP A 221 12.76 7.20 1.77
C ASP A 221 12.01 8.21 2.67
N GLN A 222 11.10 8.99 2.08
CA GLN A 222 10.07 9.75 2.78
C GLN A 222 8.72 9.08 2.56
N VAL A 223 8.03 8.74 3.64
CA VAL A 223 6.81 7.94 3.60
C VAL A 223 5.66 8.70 4.25
N ALA A 224 4.53 8.74 3.56
CA ALA A 224 3.27 9.29 4.08
C ALA A 224 2.09 8.41 3.68
N ILE A 225 1.10 8.31 4.55
CA ILE A 225 -0.18 7.68 4.20
C ILE A 225 -1.10 8.75 3.62
N THR A 226 -1.57 8.53 2.40
CA THR A 226 -2.36 9.47 1.60
C THR A 226 -3.68 8.85 1.15
N THR A 227 -4.47 9.59 0.39
CA THR A 227 -5.53 9.07 -0.45
C THR A 227 -4.95 8.16 -1.53
N ARG A 228 -5.80 7.33 -2.16
CA ARG A 228 -5.38 6.40 -3.22
C ARG A 228 -4.76 7.11 -4.43
N ASP A 229 -5.14 8.36 -4.68
CA ASP A 229 -4.60 9.20 -5.74
C ASP A 229 -3.32 9.96 -5.33
N GLY A 230 -2.84 9.79 -4.10
CA GLY A 230 -1.62 10.44 -3.58
C GLY A 230 -1.78 11.91 -3.25
N ARG A 231 -2.97 12.51 -3.40
CA ARG A 231 -3.13 13.98 -3.35
C ARG A 231 -3.33 14.56 -1.96
N ALA A 232 -3.96 13.82 -1.05
CA ALA A 232 -4.25 14.30 0.30
C ALA A 232 -3.74 13.34 1.35
N SER A 233 -3.10 13.87 2.39
CA SER A 233 -2.70 13.07 3.56
C SER A 233 -3.93 12.50 4.27
N ARG A 234 -3.83 11.27 4.77
CA ARG A 234 -4.90 10.61 5.53
C ARG A 234 -4.53 10.54 7.01
N PRO A 235 -5.52 10.67 7.92
CA PRO A 235 -5.26 10.53 9.34
C PRO A 235 -4.88 9.08 9.65
N VAL A 236 -3.88 8.94 10.51
CA VAL A 236 -3.32 7.70 11.03
C VAL A 236 -3.32 7.77 12.55
N ILE A 237 -3.32 6.60 13.18
CA ILE A 237 -3.11 6.45 14.62
C ILE A 237 -1.80 5.69 14.79
N GLY A 238 -0.96 6.13 15.70
CA GLY A 238 0.34 5.51 15.85
C GLY A 238 1.01 5.88 17.16
N PHE A 239 2.26 5.45 17.28
CA PHE A 239 3.09 5.81 18.40
C PHE A 239 4.56 5.91 18.00
N LEU A 240 5.31 6.73 18.76
CA LEU A 240 6.75 6.83 18.67
C LEU A 240 7.38 6.16 19.89
N THR A 241 8.42 5.37 19.67
CA THR A 241 9.23 4.76 20.72
C THR A 241 10.71 4.99 20.45
N GLN A 242 11.51 4.86 21.50
CA GLN A 242 12.95 4.84 21.33
C GLN A 242 13.35 3.56 20.61
N ARG A 243 14.14 3.68 19.54
CA ARG A 243 14.76 2.50 18.92
C ARG A 243 15.65 1.78 19.93
N ASP A 244 15.48 0.47 20.03
CA ASP A 244 16.24 -0.40 20.94
C ASP A 244 17.75 -0.19 20.81
N ALA A 245 18.43 -0.16 21.95
CA ALA A 245 19.83 0.22 22.13
C ALA A 245 20.85 -0.75 21.48
N GLY A 246 20.39 -1.80 20.80
CA GLY A 246 21.25 -2.83 20.18
C GLY A 246 21.91 -2.40 18.87
N GLY A 247 21.43 -1.34 18.21
CA GLY A 247 22.03 -0.80 16.98
C GLY A 247 22.91 0.43 17.24
N GLU A 248 24.02 0.56 16.49
CA GLU A 248 24.84 1.78 16.49
C GLU A 248 24.09 2.99 15.93
N ALA A 249 23.17 2.75 15.00
CA ALA A 249 22.27 3.78 14.47
C ALA A 249 21.15 4.07 15.48
N GLY A 250 21.25 5.20 16.19
CA GLY A 250 20.15 5.74 16.97
C GLY A 250 18.97 6.18 16.10
N GLY A 251 17.94 6.76 16.73
CA GLY A 251 16.74 7.24 16.03
C GLY A 251 15.46 6.97 16.79
N LEU A 252 14.34 7.08 16.08
CA LEU A 252 12.97 6.88 16.55
C LEU A 252 12.41 5.65 15.84
N GLN A 253 11.66 4.82 16.55
CA GLN A 253 10.78 3.84 15.93
C GLN A 253 9.38 4.44 15.89
N ALA A 254 8.80 4.55 14.70
CA ALA A 254 7.44 5.01 14.48
C ALA A 254 6.59 3.88 13.92
N VAL A 255 5.46 3.62 14.58
CA VAL A 255 4.45 2.68 14.08
C VAL A 255 3.19 3.48 13.82
N MET A 256 2.70 3.45 12.59
CA MET A 256 1.49 4.15 12.18
C MET A 256 0.53 3.22 11.45
N TYR A 257 -0.75 3.35 11.78
CA TYR A 257 -1.85 2.56 11.25
C TYR A 257 -2.90 3.50 10.67
N SER A 258 -3.34 3.24 9.44
CA SER A 258 -4.50 3.91 8.86
C SER A 258 -5.77 3.06 9.00
N PRO A 259 -6.92 3.66 9.33
CA PRO A 259 -8.19 2.95 9.30
C PRO A 259 -8.53 2.51 7.87
N LEU A 260 -9.39 1.49 7.74
CA LEU A 260 -9.94 1.08 6.45
C LEU A 260 -10.62 2.26 5.74
N GLY A 261 -10.27 2.50 4.49
CA GLY A 261 -10.92 3.47 3.62
C GLY A 261 -10.19 3.65 2.29
N ASP A 262 -10.43 4.78 1.63
CA ASP A 262 -9.70 5.18 0.42
C ASP A 262 -8.30 5.69 0.77
N THR A 263 -7.43 4.76 1.13
CA THR A 263 -6.04 5.03 1.52
C THR A 263 -5.06 4.51 0.47
N GLY A 264 -3.93 5.21 0.37
CA GLY A 264 -2.72 4.87 -0.35
C GLY A 264 -1.51 5.23 0.49
N MET A 265 -0.32 4.87 0.03
CA MET A 265 0.93 5.28 0.65
C MET A 265 1.83 5.87 -0.43
N THR A 266 2.38 7.06 -0.18
CA THR A 266 3.39 7.65 -1.05
C THR A 266 4.77 7.35 -0.48
N ILE A 267 5.69 7.01 -1.38
CA ILE A 267 7.12 6.92 -1.11
C ILE A 267 7.80 7.92 -2.04
N ASP A 268 8.47 8.90 -1.45
CA ASP A 268 9.36 9.81 -2.16
C ASP A 268 10.81 9.42 -1.89
N ARG A 269 11.61 9.34 -2.95
CA ARG A 269 12.99 8.87 -2.92
C ARG A 269 13.86 9.73 -3.82
N LEU A 270 15.08 10.00 -3.36
CA LEU A 270 16.04 10.81 -4.10
C LEU A 270 16.26 10.27 -5.52
N GLY A 271 16.03 11.14 -6.51
CA GLY A 271 16.28 10.82 -7.92
C GLY A 271 15.17 10.00 -8.60
N THR A 272 14.05 9.76 -7.92
CA THR A 272 12.87 9.09 -8.50
C THR A 272 11.64 9.98 -8.38
N GLU A 273 10.67 9.79 -9.27
CA GLU A 273 9.35 10.40 -9.08
C GLU A 273 8.64 9.76 -7.88
N GLN A 274 7.83 10.56 -7.16
CA GLN A 274 7.02 10.08 -6.05
C GLN A 274 6.17 8.89 -6.50
N THR A 275 6.34 7.76 -5.83
CA THR A 275 5.64 6.52 -6.15
C THR A 275 4.47 6.32 -5.20
N ILE A 276 3.28 6.07 -5.74
CA ILE A 276 2.12 5.68 -4.96
C ILE A 276 2.09 4.15 -4.89
N ILE A 277 2.27 3.63 -3.69
CA ILE A 277 2.14 2.21 -3.40
C ILE A 277 0.67 1.89 -3.15
N GLY A 278 0.16 0.94 -3.93
CA GLY A 278 -1.16 0.38 -3.78
C GLY A 278 -1.16 -1.07 -4.20
N ALA A 279 -2.07 -1.86 -3.62
CA ALA A 279 -2.20 -3.25 -4.01
C ALA A 279 -2.72 -3.36 -5.45
N SER A 280 -2.04 -4.22 -6.23
CA SER A 280 -2.47 -4.61 -7.55
C SER A 280 -3.61 -5.63 -7.47
N TRP A 281 -4.31 -5.85 -8.58
CA TRP A 281 -5.29 -6.93 -8.68
C TRP A 281 -4.63 -8.31 -8.52
N PHE A 282 -3.35 -8.43 -8.89
CA PHE A 282 -2.59 -9.67 -8.78
C PHE A 282 -2.31 -10.02 -7.32
N ASP A 283 -1.89 -9.04 -6.51
CA ASP A 283 -1.67 -9.21 -5.06
C ASP A 283 -2.92 -9.72 -4.34
N ARG A 284 -4.09 -9.25 -4.79
CA ARG A 284 -5.40 -9.72 -4.30
C ARG A 284 -5.69 -11.15 -4.72
N ALA A 285 -5.46 -11.48 -5.99
CA ALA A 285 -5.73 -12.81 -6.53
C ALA A 285 -4.87 -13.89 -5.84
N THR A 286 -3.63 -13.58 -5.50
CA THR A 286 -2.72 -14.50 -4.80
C THR A 286 -2.98 -14.56 -3.29
N SER A 287 -3.51 -13.50 -2.69
CA SER A 287 -3.77 -13.43 -1.24
C SER A 287 -5.19 -13.84 -0.82
N ASP A 288 -6.10 -14.08 -1.77
CA ASP A 288 -7.47 -14.53 -1.52
C ASP A 288 -7.67 -16.01 -1.86
N PRO A 289 -7.67 -16.92 -0.86
CA PRO A 289 -7.91 -18.35 -1.08
C PRO A 289 -9.24 -18.66 -1.77
N LEU A 290 -10.23 -17.78 -1.69
CA LEU A 290 -11.50 -17.98 -2.38
C LEU A 290 -11.36 -17.75 -3.88
N LEU A 291 -10.60 -16.74 -4.31
CA LEU A 291 -10.28 -16.53 -5.72
C LEU A 291 -9.46 -17.69 -6.27
N ILE A 292 -8.51 -18.21 -5.50
CA ILE A 292 -7.76 -19.41 -5.87
C ILE A 292 -8.69 -20.63 -6.00
N GLY A 293 -9.58 -20.84 -5.03
CA GLY A 293 -10.55 -21.93 -5.07
C GLY A 293 -11.52 -21.83 -6.24
N LEU A 294 -11.99 -20.62 -6.55
CA LEU A 294 -12.94 -20.39 -7.63
C LEU A 294 -12.28 -20.52 -9.00
N THR A 295 -11.04 -20.05 -9.17
CA THR A 295 -10.27 -20.27 -10.41
C THR A 295 -9.97 -21.75 -10.63
N ALA A 296 -9.62 -22.51 -9.58
CA ALA A 296 -9.46 -23.96 -9.67
C ALA A 296 -10.78 -24.67 -10.03
N LEU A 297 -11.90 -24.28 -9.42
CA LEU A 297 -13.23 -24.81 -9.75
C LEU A 297 -13.62 -24.49 -11.20
N LEU A 298 -13.35 -23.28 -11.67
CA LEU A 298 -13.60 -22.87 -13.05
C LEU A 298 -12.74 -23.71 -14.03
N ALA A 299 -11.45 -23.87 -13.75
CA ALA A 299 -10.56 -24.71 -14.56
C ALA A 299 -11.06 -26.16 -14.62
N PHE A 300 -11.54 -26.70 -13.50
CA PHE A 300 -12.15 -28.02 -13.45
C PHE A 300 -13.43 -28.12 -14.29
N VAL A 301 -14.33 -27.14 -14.21
CA VAL A 301 -15.56 -27.10 -15.02
C VAL A 301 -15.25 -27.00 -16.50
N LEU A 302 -14.23 -26.21 -16.89
CA LEU A 302 -13.76 -26.09 -18.27
C LEU A 302 -13.20 -27.41 -18.80
N ALA A 303 -12.33 -28.07 -18.02
CA ALA A 303 -11.78 -29.36 -18.38
C ALA A 303 -12.87 -30.44 -18.51
N ALA A 304 -13.83 -30.46 -17.58
CA ALA A 304 -14.98 -31.37 -17.64
C ALA A 304 -15.86 -31.10 -18.86
N TYR A 305 -16.10 -29.84 -19.20
CA TYR A 305 -16.84 -29.45 -20.39
C TYR A 305 -16.13 -29.88 -21.68
N GLU A 306 -14.82 -29.64 -21.79
CA GLU A 306 -14.01 -30.06 -22.93
C GLU A 306 -14.04 -31.59 -23.09
N LEU A 307 -13.83 -32.33 -22.00
CA LEU A 307 -13.91 -33.79 -22.00
C LEU A 307 -15.29 -34.27 -22.48
N LEU A 308 -16.37 -33.68 -21.94
CA LEU A 308 -17.74 -34.05 -22.30
C LEU A 308 -18.06 -33.75 -23.77
N SER A 309 -17.54 -32.63 -24.30
CA SER A 309 -17.68 -32.27 -25.71
C SER A 309 -16.94 -33.23 -26.64
N ARG A 310 -15.84 -33.85 -26.19
CA ARG A 310 -15.11 -34.87 -26.94
C ARG A 310 -15.76 -36.25 -26.83
N LEU A 311 -16.36 -36.57 -25.68
CA LEU A 311 -17.02 -37.86 -25.41
C LEU A 311 -18.42 -37.98 -26.02
N TRP A 312 -19.07 -36.87 -26.34
CA TRP A 312 -20.22 -36.83 -27.25
C TRP A 312 -19.76 -36.39 -28.65
N PRO A 313 -19.04 -37.23 -29.41
CA PRO A 313 -18.93 -36.99 -30.83
C PRO A 313 -20.37 -36.93 -31.33
N GLU A 314 -20.72 -35.82 -32.00
CA GLU A 314 -21.95 -35.78 -32.77
C GLU A 314 -21.98 -37.07 -33.56
N ARG A 315 -22.98 -37.90 -33.29
CA ARG A 315 -23.34 -39.04 -34.11
C ARG A 315 -23.88 -38.43 -35.40
N SER A 316 -23.00 -37.77 -36.15
CA SER A 316 -23.27 -37.05 -37.37
C SER A 316 -23.59 -38.11 -38.39
N ASP A 317 -24.87 -38.49 -38.43
CA ASP A 317 -25.59 -38.92 -39.61
C ASP A 317 -24.75 -39.75 -40.60
N ALA A 318 -24.09 -40.79 -40.11
CA ALA A 318 -23.64 -41.91 -40.93
C ALA A 318 -24.84 -42.65 -41.58
N ALA A 319 -26.07 -42.18 -41.36
CA ALA A 319 -27.30 -42.66 -41.97
C ALA A 319 -27.71 -41.91 -43.26
N ASP A 320 -27.13 -40.74 -43.58
CA ASP A 320 -27.47 -40.01 -44.83
C ASP A 320 -26.53 -40.33 -46.00
N GLY A 321 -25.71 -41.38 -45.85
CA GLY A 321 -25.17 -42.15 -46.97
C GLY A 321 -26.25 -42.98 -47.70
N ALA A 322 -27.54 -42.73 -47.47
CA ALA A 322 -28.60 -43.21 -48.34
C ALA A 322 -28.47 -42.51 -49.70
N CYS A 323 -27.84 -43.21 -50.65
CA CYS A 323 -27.89 -42.95 -52.08
C CYS A 323 -29.16 -42.19 -52.46
N LYS A 324 -29.01 -40.90 -52.76
CA LYS A 324 -30.01 -40.18 -53.53
C LYS A 324 -29.96 -40.79 -54.92
N SER A 325 -30.74 -41.85 -55.13
CA SER A 325 -31.00 -42.47 -56.41
C SER A 325 -31.60 -41.39 -57.31
N VAL A 326 -30.74 -40.72 -58.08
CA VAL A 326 -31.14 -39.98 -59.26
C VAL A 326 -31.63 -41.05 -60.24
N ARG A 327 -32.92 -41.03 -60.56
CA ARG A 327 -33.47 -41.85 -61.63
C ARG A 327 -32.72 -41.50 -62.92
N GLY A 328 -31.90 -42.44 -63.38
CA GLY A 328 -31.21 -42.40 -64.66
C GLY A 328 -29.70 -42.36 -64.52
N THR A 329 -29.06 -43.48 -64.89
CA THR A 329 -27.61 -43.73 -65.01
C THR A 329 -26.81 -43.73 -63.70
N ALA A 330 -26.58 -44.96 -63.21
CA ALA A 330 -25.64 -45.27 -62.16
C ALA A 330 -24.19 -45.22 -62.70
N THR A 331 -23.40 -44.30 -62.18
CA THR A 331 -21.93 -44.37 -62.17
C THR A 331 -21.48 -44.00 -60.77
N CYS A 332 -21.12 -45.02 -59.98
CA CYS A 332 -20.36 -44.80 -58.75
C CYS A 332 -18.94 -44.37 -59.17
N PRO A 333 -18.43 -43.21 -58.74
CA PRO A 333 -17.02 -42.91 -58.93
C PRO A 333 -16.21 -43.83 -58.02
N THR A 334 -15.40 -44.68 -58.63
CA THR A 334 -14.31 -45.40 -57.99
C THR A 334 -13.41 -44.37 -57.31
N PHE A 335 -13.40 -44.36 -55.99
CA PHE A 335 -12.54 -43.48 -55.21
C PHE A 335 -11.09 -43.95 -55.40
N GLN A 336 -10.39 -43.30 -56.33
CA GLN A 336 -8.99 -43.54 -56.62
C GLN A 336 -8.18 -42.93 -55.46
N GLN A 337 -7.71 -43.79 -54.56
CA GLN A 337 -6.78 -43.44 -53.50
C GLN A 337 -5.44 -43.09 -54.15
N SER A 338 -5.23 -41.82 -54.48
CA SER A 338 -3.91 -41.32 -54.86
C SER A 338 -3.07 -41.13 -53.61
N ASP A 339 -2.14 -42.06 -53.40
CA ASP A 339 -0.92 -41.82 -52.63
C ASP A 339 -0.29 -40.50 -53.10
N ASP A 340 -0.39 -39.46 -52.29
CA ASP A 340 0.51 -38.31 -52.41
C ASP A 340 1.24 -38.13 -51.09
N ARG A 341 2.39 -38.81 -51.01
CA ARG A 341 3.40 -38.65 -49.96
C ARG A 341 4.03 -37.26 -50.13
N GLY A 342 3.37 -36.26 -49.56
CA GLY A 342 3.94 -34.93 -49.36
C GLY A 342 5.11 -34.99 -48.37
N ALA A 343 6.29 -34.66 -48.89
CA ALA A 343 7.56 -34.61 -48.20
C ALA A 343 7.53 -33.78 -46.92
N ILE A 344 8.27 -34.27 -45.91
CA ILE A 344 8.68 -33.52 -44.72
C ILE A 344 9.76 -32.52 -45.18
N PRO A 345 9.57 -31.19 -45.05
CA PRO A 345 10.69 -30.27 -45.06
C PRO A 345 11.34 -30.28 -43.67
N GLU A 346 12.50 -30.89 -43.64
CA GLU A 346 13.56 -30.70 -42.65
C GLU A 346 13.89 -29.20 -42.55
N ALA A 347 13.45 -28.55 -41.47
CA ALA A 347 13.78 -27.15 -41.18
C ALA A 347 14.56 -27.06 -39.87
N ALA A 348 15.88 -27.12 -40.05
CA ALA A 348 16.88 -26.27 -39.42
C ALA A 348 16.71 -25.95 -37.92
N SER A 349 17.46 -26.71 -37.12
CA SER A 349 18.14 -26.26 -35.92
C SER A 349 18.90 -24.95 -36.18
N ALA A 350 18.38 -23.83 -35.66
CA ALA A 350 19.15 -22.61 -35.46
C ALA A 350 19.36 -22.41 -33.95
N ALA A 351 20.57 -22.76 -33.51
CA ALA A 351 21.15 -22.30 -32.27
C ALA A 351 21.22 -20.77 -32.30
N ALA A 352 20.62 -20.12 -31.32
CA ALA A 352 20.86 -18.72 -31.01
C ALA A 352 21.51 -18.68 -29.62
N ASP A 353 22.83 -18.42 -29.66
CA ASP A 353 23.65 -18.05 -28.53
C ASP A 353 23.01 -16.88 -27.75
N ALA A 354 22.69 -17.11 -26.48
CA ALA A 354 22.46 -16.03 -25.54
C ALA A 354 23.82 -15.66 -24.91
N PRO A 355 24.23 -14.38 -24.95
CA PRO A 355 25.48 -13.96 -24.32
C PRO A 355 25.39 -14.06 -22.80
N VAL A 356 26.33 -14.82 -22.25
CA VAL A 356 26.71 -14.82 -20.83
C VAL A 356 27.16 -13.39 -20.47
N ALA A 357 26.41 -12.73 -19.61
CA ALA A 357 26.88 -11.50 -18.96
C ALA A 357 27.96 -11.87 -17.92
N PRO A 358 29.12 -11.21 -17.92
CA PRO A 358 30.15 -11.46 -16.92
C PRO A 358 29.71 -10.92 -15.55
N SER A 359 29.75 -11.79 -14.55
CA SER A 359 29.79 -11.42 -13.14
C SER A 359 31.24 -11.05 -12.78
N ASP A 360 31.52 -9.75 -12.71
CA ASP A 360 32.59 -9.21 -11.85
C ASP A 360 31.86 -8.43 -10.74
N ALA A 361 31.88 -8.86 -9.48
CA ALA A 361 33.00 -8.88 -8.54
C ALA A 361 33.55 -7.48 -8.22
N THR A 362 33.29 -7.07 -6.98
CA THR A 362 34.15 -6.22 -6.12
C THR A 362 34.46 -4.78 -6.53
N ARG A 363 33.84 -3.81 -5.84
CA ARG A 363 34.54 -2.97 -4.85
C ARG A 363 33.59 -2.28 -3.89
#